data_AF-A0A7W8YRT7-F1
#
_entry.id   AF-A0A7W8YRT7-F1
#
_cell.length_a   1.000
_cell.length_b   1.000
_cell.length_c   1.000
_cell.angle_alpha   90.00
_cell.angle_beta   90.00
_cell.angle_gamma   90.00
#
_symmetry.space_group_name_H-M   'P 1'
#
loop_
_entity.id
_entity.type
_entity.pdbx_description
1 polymer ?
#
loop_
_entity_poly.entity_id
_entity_poly.type
_entity_poly.pdbx_seq_one_letter_code
_entity_poly.pdbx_strand_id
1 'polypeptide(L)'
;MKLLTILVPVLIWITFNASAQKVYTVPNQNMTNLPNLSIGDQVPDFPIGKMINSSKKSERTGEYKNQLLIIDFWATSCSGCVEALPKMDSLQKQFGLKVKILPVTYEKEINALTFWKNNKNTKKLSLSSVVEDKIFASYFKHKTIPHEVWIYKGKVIGITSSDFVSTDNIQMVLNGQQINWPVKNDFFVFDASKGLLFNPDPNQVDTTSTFLKYAAISDYKEGVNAEGFGGSGIIRNKDKKTIRAFFLNYPVYNAYLSNWMYLINSTDLVRPTSIITPNQIVWEVLDKSKYTFLQGSGALQSWLSVNGICFESLNPDSGQTDVAVHRSIIADLDRLLGLHARWEKRKETVFVLVQTDKKIPLKSKHALTAEYDDRLITKGSLHQFRDSPLSTITSQMNQQADNPYVFDETGYTENVDIDLNFSSWTDIAAIKKALQAYGLDLRQEERLVDKFVFTETNGGSLVDNNLIIEAKARREAQKNMKGPSTEENNLFPAMNKKKPGVVTLSSGLQYKIIHQGKGAKPTLNDKVSVNYTATLVNGKIFDSSLERGIPYVITVGAGIKGWTEALQLMSVGSKWIVYIPADLAYGGSSNSGKIPPNSILIFEIELLQIIK
;
A
#
# COMPACT_ATOMS: atom_id res chain seq x y z
N MET A 1 1.18 36.47 54.10
CA MET A 1 2.20 36.60 53.04
C MET A 1 2.09 35.36 52.16
N LYS A 2 1.58 35.52 50.93
CA LYS A 2 1.40 34.44 49.95
C LYS A 2 2.78 33.96 49.49
N LEU A 3 3.03 32.65 49.45
CA LEU A 3 4.07 32.08 48.59
C LEU A 3 3.40 31.19 47.56
N LEU A 4 3.36 31.72 46.33
CA LEU A 4 3.04 30.97 45.11
C LEU A 4 4.13 29.92 44.89
N THR A 5 3.77 28.65 44.91
CA THR A 5 4.60 27.57 44.37
C THR A 5 4.27 27.45 42.88
N ILE A 6 5.14 28.02 42.03
CA ILE A 6 5.04 27.89 40.57
C ILE A 6 5.52 26.47 40.21
N LEU A 7 4.57 25.58 39.93
CA LEU A 7 4.82 24.33 39.22
C LEU A 7 5.08 24.69 37.75
N VAL A 8 6.36 24.70 37.36
CA VAL A 8 6.76 24.76 35.95
C VAL A 8 6.68 23.33 35.42
N PRO A 9 5.76 22.98 34.50
CA PRO A 9 5.88 21.72 33.78
C PRO A 9 7.05 21.88 32.82
N VAL A 10 8.15 21.18 33.09
CA VAL A 10 9.24 21.00 32.13
C VAL A 10 8.66 20.14 31.00
N LEU A 11 8.13 20.80 29.98
CA LEU A 11 7.79 20.18 28.70
C LEU A 11 9.10 19.73 28.06
N ILE A 12 9.51 18.49 28.34
CA ILE A 12 10.60 17.85 27.62
C ILE A 12 10.05 17.55 26.21
N TRP A 13 10.28 18.47 25.29
CA TRP A 13 10.18 18.21 23.86
C TRP A 13 11.29 17.23 23.50
N ILE A 14 11.02 15.94 23.61
CA ILE A 14 11.85 14.95 22.96
C ILE A 14 11.49 15.03 21.47
N THR A 15 12.20 15.87 20.74
CA THR A 15 12.30 15.75 19.29
C THR A 15 13.08 14.48 19.00
N PHE A 16 12.40 13.34 19.06
CA PHE A 16 12.85 12.21 18.26
C PHE A 16 12.63 12.65 16.83
N ASN A 17 13.73 12.83 16.10
CA ASN A 17 13.72 12.87 14.65
C ASN A 17 12.95 11.62 14.21
N ALA A 18 11.67 11.81 13.88
CA ALA A 18 11.07 11.01 12.85
C ALA A 18 12.06 11.18 11.70
N SER A 19 12.83 10.13 11.38
CA SER A 19 13.30 9.99 10.02
C SER A 19 12.02 9.78 9.21
N ALA A 20 11.29 10.88 8.97
CA ALA A 20 10.60 11.05 7.72
C ALA A 20 11.59 10.55 6.68
N GLN A 21 11.18 9.62 5.81
CA GLN A 21 11.94 9.35 4.60
C GLN A 21 12.41 10.71 4.10
N LYS A 22 13.71 10.99 4.23
CA LYS A 22 14.24 12.30 3.85
C LYS A 22 13.92 12.38 2.38
N VAL A 23 12.99 13.25 2.02
CA VAL A 23 12.72 13.54 0.63
C VAL A 23 13.95 14.29 0.16
N TYR A 24 14.84 13.57 -0.52
CA TYR A 24 16.08 14.14 -1.02
C TYR A 24 15.73 14.98 -2.23
N THR A 25 15.55 16.28 -2.00
CA THR A 25 15.27 17.25 -3.04
C THR A 25 16.53 17.49 -3.86
N VAL A 26 16.44 17.24 -5.17
CA VAL A 26 17.54 17.54 -6.09
C VAL A 26 17.67 19.07 -6.21
N PRO A 27 18.87 19.66 -6.04
CA PRO A 27 19.03 21.11 -6.15
C PRO A 27 18.72 21.60 -7.57
N ASN A 28 17.70 22.46 -7.71
CA ASN A 28 17.31 23.04 -9.01
C ASN A 28 18.36 23.98 -9.63
N GLN A 29 19.44 24.31 -8.92
CA GLN A 29 20.32 25.44 -9.25
C GLN A 29 21.36 25.16 -10.35
N ASN A 30 21.41 23.95 -10.93
CA ASN A 30 22.49 23.55 -11.85
C ASN A 30 22.04 22.96 -13.20
N MET A 31 20.74 22.99 -13.52
CA MET A 31 20.22 22.44 -14.78
C MET A 31 20.45 23.39 -15.96
N THR A 32 20.80 22.82 -17.12
CA THR A 32 20.84 23.53 -18.40
C THR A 32 19.42 23.73 -18.95
N ASN A 33 19.23 24.74 -19.81
CA ASN A 33 17.94 25.04 -20.44
C ASN A 33 17.65 24.09 -21.62
N LEU A 34 17.39 22.82 -21.32
CA LEU A 34 17.01 21.79 -22.28
C LEU A 34 15.52 21.41 -22.13
N PRO A 35 14.88 20.86 -23.18
CA PRO A 35 13.49 20.42 -23.09
C PRO A 35 13.34 19.24 -22.13
N ASN A 36 12.20 19.16 -21.45
CA ASN A 36 11.85 18.00 -20.63
C ASN A 36 11.21 16.92 -21.51
N LEU A 37 11.83 15.74 -21.56
CA LEU A 37 11.33 14.57 -22.29
C LEU A 37 10.34 13.79 -21.44
N SER A 38 9.27 13.32 -22.08
CA SER A 38 8.21 12.52 -21.50
C SER A 38 8.16 11.14 -22.15
N ILE A 39 7.35 10.24 -21.60
CA ILE A 39 7.10 8.92 -22.20
C ILE A 39 6.58 9.09 -23.63
N GLY A 40 7.20 8.38 -24.57
CA GLY A 40 6.92 8.45 -26.01
C GLY A 40 7.92 9.29 -26.80
N ASP A 41 8.63 10.21 -26.15
CA ASP A 41 9.59 11.09 -26.82
C ASP A 41 10.84 10.35 -27.28
N GLN A 42 11.43 10.84 -28.37
CA GLN A 42 12.74 10.41 -28.84
C GLN A 42 13.83 11.04 -27.98
N VAL A 43 14.78 10.22 -27.53
CA VAL A 43 15.94 10.70 -26.80
C VAL A 43 16.98 11.21 -27.81
N PRO A 44 17.38 12.49 -27.75
CA PRO A 44 18.41 13.01 -28.63
C PRO A 44 19.76 12.33 -28.36
N ASP A 45 20.60 12.26 -29.39
CA ASP A 45 21.98 11.79 -29.21
C ASP A 45 22.86 12.91 -28.63
N PHE A 46 23.33 12.73 -27.40
CA PHE A 46 24.17 13.69 -26.70
C PHE A 46 25.33 13.00 -25.98
N PRO A 47 26.46 13.72 -25.75
CA PRO A 47 27.58 13.16 -25.01
C PRO A 47 27.19 12.89 -23.56
N ILE A 48 27.49 11.69 -23.09
CA ILE A 48 27.43 11.33 -21.68
C ILE A 48 28.59 12.05 -20.98
N GLY A 49 28.26 12.70 -19.86
CA GLY A 49 29.20 13.51 -19.11
C GLY A 49 30.32 12.69 -18.44
N LYS A 50 30.94 13.31 -17.44
CA LYS A 50 32.02 12.69 -16.68
C LYS A 50 31.52 11.44 -15.98
N MET A 51 32.31 10.37 -16.01
CA MET A 51 31.95 9.10 -15.38
C MET A 51 33.05 8.57 -14.48
N ILE A 52 32.64 7.96 -13.39
CA ILE A 52 33.50 7.12 -12.55
C ILE A 52 33.29 5.66 -12.91
N ASN A 53 34.34 4.85 -12.72
CA ASN A 53 34.34 3.40 -13.00
C ASN A 53 33.97 3.02 -14.44
N SER A 54 34.15 3.92 -15.41
CA SER A 54 34.08 3.58 -16.85
C SER A 54 35.48 3.36 -17.41
N SER A 55 35.62 2.35 -18.27
CA SER A 55 36.83 2.13 -19.08
C SER A 55 36.86 3.00 -20.34
N LYS A 56 35.71 3.58 -20.74
CA LYS A 56 35.60 4.46 -21.89
C LYS A 56 35.85 5.91 -21.49
N LYS A 57 36.63 6.62 -22.32
CA LYS A 57 36.92 8.06 -22.13
C LYS A 57 35.77 8.98 -22.55
N SER A 58 34.89 8.51 -23.43
CA SER A 58 33.73 9.27 -23.94
C SER A 58 32.67 8.27 -24.39
N GLU A 59 31.41 8.61 -24.14
CA GLU A 59 30.24 7.83 -24.52
C GLU A 59 29.12 8.76 -24.98
N ARG A 60 28.19 8.27 -25.80
CA ARG A 60 26.99 9.02 -26.21
C ARG A 60 25.73 8.17 -26.02
N THR A 61 24.58 8.82 -25.81
CA THR A 61 23.30 8.12 -25.63
C THR A 61 22.93 7.26 -26.84
N GLY A 62 23.30 7.67 -28.07
CA GLY A 62 23.05 6.93 -29.29
C GLY A 62 23.75 5.56 -29.37
N GLU A 63 24.84 5.35 -28.63
CA GLU A 63 25.53 4.04 -28.56
C GLU A 63 24.65 2.96 -27.93
N TYR A 64 23.66 3.36 -27.14
CA TYR A 64 22.77 2.46 -26.40
C TYR A 64 21.42 2.23 -27.08
N LYS A 65 21.20 2.74 -28.31
CA LYS A 65 19.90 2.71 -28.99
C LYS A 65 19.33 1.29 -29.21
N ASN A 66 20.20 0.28 -29.31
CA ASN A 66 19.83 -1.13 -29.48
C ASN A 66 19.77 -1.92 -28.15
N GLN A 67 20.07 -1.26 -27.03
CA GLN A 67 19.96 -1.82 -25.69
C GLN A 67 18.73 -1.24 -25.00
N LEU A 68 18.26 -1.89 -23.95
CA LEU A 68 17.44 -1.23 -22.95
C LEU A 68 18.37 -0.39 -22.06
N LEU A 69 18.28 0.93 -22.18
CA LEU A 69 18.99 1.87 -21.32
C LEU A 69 18.09 2.26 -20.14
N ILE A 70 18.56 2.01 -18.93
CA ILE A 70 17.90 2.44 -17.68
C ILE A 70 18.79 3.48 -17.03
N ILE A 71 18.30 4.71 -16.92
CA ILE A 71 18.97 5.79 -16.20
C ILE A 71 18.46 5.76 -14.76
N ASP A 72 19.38 5.68 -13.79
CA ASP A 72 19.10 5.60 -12.35
C ASP A 72 19.63 6.85 -11.65
N PHE A 73 18.76 7.80 -11.30
CA PHE A 73 19.18 9.01 -10.60
C PHE A 73 19.38 8.73 -9.11
N TRP A 74 20.60 8.96 -8.61
CA TRP A 74 21.00 8.65 -7.24
C TRP A 74 21.82 9.78 -6.58
N ALA A 75 21.99 9.70 -5.27
CA ALA A 75 22.90 10.55 -4.51
C ALA A 75 23.49 9.79 -3.30
N THR A 76 24.67 10.21 -2.83
CA THR A 76 25.35 9.59 -1.66
C THR A 76 24.53 9.68 -0.38
N SER A 77 23.67 10.69 -0.26
CA SER A 77 22.78 10.90 0.88
C SER A 77 21.48 10.07 0.80
N CYS A 78 21.13 9.52 -0.37
CA CYS A 78 19.93 8.73 -0.60
C CYS A 78 20.15 7.24 -0.25
N SER A 79 19.69 6.81 0.93
CA SER A 79 19.84 5.41 1.36
C SER A 79 19.16 4.42 0.41
N GLY A 80 17.92 4.69 -0.01
CA GLY A 80 17.18 3.81 -0.92
C GLY A 80 17.85 3.64 -2.29
N CYS A 81 18.45 4.71 -2.82
CA CYS A 81 19.22 4.64 -4.06
C CYS A 81 20.47 3.75 -3.87
N VAL A 82 21.24 3.98 -2.79
CA VAL A 82 22.48 3.24 -2.49
C VAL A 82 22.22 1.76 -2.20
N GLU A 83 21.09 1.43 -1.58
CA GLU A 83 20.65 0.04 -1.35
C GLU A 83 20.23 -0.67 -2.64
N ALA A 84 19.74 0.05 -3.65
CA ALA A 84 19.32 -0.52 -4.93
C ALA A 84 20.51 -0.85 -5.87
N LEU A 85 21.65 -0.14 -5.76
CA LEU A 85 22.78 -0.29 -6.69
C LEU A 85 23.33 -1.74 -6.83
N PRO A 86 23.45 -2.57 -5.77
CA PRO A 86 23.82 -3.98 -5.94
C PRO A 86 22.85 -4.78 -6.82
N LYS A 87 21.54 -4.53 -6.67
CA LYS A 87 20.49 -5.15 -7.51
C LYS A 87 20.67 -4.71 -8.97
N MET A 88 20.90 -3.42 -9.20
CA MET A 88 21.15 -2.87 -10.53
C MET A 88 22.38 -3.52 -11.19
N ASP A 89 23.48 -3.65 -10.46
CA ASP A 89 24.71 -4.30 -10.97
C ASP A 89 24.46 -5.77 -11.33
N SER A 90 23.70 -6.49 -10.48
CA SER A 90 23.30 -7.87 -10.76
C SER A 90 22.43 -7.99 -12.01
N LEU A 91 21.45 -7.08 -12.19
CA LEU A 91 20.58 -7.08 -13.37
C LEU A 91 21.37 -6.79 -14.66
N GLN A 92 22.27 -5.80 -14.65
CA GLN A 92 23.12 -5.56 -15.82
C GLN A 92 23.98 -6.78 -16.16
N LYS A 93 24.57 -7.44 -15.17
CA LYS A 93 25.34 -8.69 -15.37
C LYS A 93 24.47 -9.81 -15.94
N GLN A 94 23.26 -9.96 -15.44
CA GLN A 94 22.31 -11.00 -15.86
C GLN A 94 21.89 -10.83 -17.34
N PHE A 95 21.58 -9.61 -17.77
CA PHE A 95 21.10 -9.35 -19.13
C PHE A 95 22.22 -9.01 -20.13
N GLY A 96 23.45 -8.81 -19.65
CA GLY A 96 24.62 -8.56 -20.47
C GLY A 96 24.44 -7.38 -21.42
N LEU A 97 24.83 -7.56 -22.69
CA LEU A 97 24.79 -6.51 -23.71
C LEU A 97 23.38 -6.06 -24.12
N LYS A 98 22.31 -6.69 -23.62
CA LYS A 98 20.93 -6.29 -23.92
C LYS A 98 20.47 -5.11 -23.07
N VAL A 99 21.12 -4.86 -21.93
CA VAL A 99 20.71 -3.86 -20.94
C VAL A 99 21.93 -3.04 -20.51
N LYS A 100 21.79 -1.72 -20.52
CA LYS A 100 22.72 -0.78 -19.91
C LYS A 100 22.01 -0.10 -18.75
N ILE A 101 22.53 -0.27 -17.53
CA ILE A 101 22.08 0.51 -16.37
C ILE A 101 23.12 1.60 -16.11
N LEU A 102 22.66 2.84 -16.04
CA LEU A 102 23.51 4.02 -15.89
C LEU A 102 23.07 4.83 -14.67
N PRO A 103 23.72 4.62 -13.52
CA PRO A 103 23.59 5.52 -12.37
C PRO A 103 24.05 6.94 -12.72
N VAL A 104 23.28 7.95 -12.34
CA VAL A 104 23.53 9.37 -12.61
C VAL A 104 23.39 10.16 -11.32
N THR A 105 24.42 10.93 -10.95
CA THR A 105 24.38 11.85 -9.82
C THR A 105 24.82 13.26 -10.22
N TYR A 106 24.19 14.26 -9.60
CA TYR A 106 24.60 15.67 -9.70
C TYR A 106 25.85 15.99 -8.87
N GLU A 107 26.29 15.06 -8.02
CA GLU A 107 27.39 15.29 -7.07
C GLU A 107 28.76 15.37 -7.77
N LYS A 108 29.68 16.11 -7.15
CA LYS A 108 31.07 16.23 -7.63
C LYS A 108 31.73 14.86 -7.72
N GLU A 109 32.57 14.66 -8.73
CA GLU A 109 33.28 13.40 -8.95
C GLU A 109 34.00 12.91 -7.68
N ILE A 110 34.71 13.81 -6.99
CA ILE A 110 35.48 13.44 -5.80
C ILE A 110 34.60 12.88 -4.68
N ASN A 111 33.40 13.41 -4.50
CA ASN A 111 32.46 12.96 -3.48
C ASN A 111 31.89 11.60 -3.85
N ALA A 112 31.39 11.47 -5.09
CA ALA A 112 30.84 10.22 -5.61
C ALA A 112 31.89 9.10 -5.62
N LEU A 113 33.11 9.37 -6.08
CA LEU A 113 34.21 8.39 -6.13
C LEU A 113 34.66 7.96 -4.74
N THR A 114 34.79 8.89 -3.80
CA THR A 114 35.17 8.59 -2.41
C THR A 114 34.11 7.71 -1.75
N PHE A 115 32.84 8.07 -1.93
CA PHE A 115 31.73 7.26 -1.46
C PHE A 115 31.72 5.87 -2.10
N TRP A 116 31.91 5.80 -3.43
CA TRP A 116 31.91 4.55 -4.18
C TRP A 116 32.99 3.57 -3.70
N LYS A 117 34.19 4.08 -3.38
CA LYS A 117 35.30 3.26 -2.90
C LYS A 117 35.11 2.76 -1.47
N ASN A 118 34.44 3.54 -0.61
CA ASN A 118 34.38 3.29 0.83
C ASN A 118 33.07 2.59 1.26
N ASN A 119 31.97 2.80 0.53
CA ASN A 119 30.67 2.27 0.92
C ASN A 119 30.55 0.77 0.59
N LYS A 120 29.97 0.01 1.54
CA LYS A 120 29.82 -1.45 1.44
C LYS A 120 28.99 -1.91 0.23
N ASN A 121 28.00 -1.12 -0.18
CA ASN A 121 27.08 -1.46 -1.28
C ASN A 121 27.68 -1.13 -2.65
N THR A 122 28.64 -0.22 -2.75
CA THR A 122 29.17 0.27 -4.04
C THR A 122 30.58 -0.19 -4.37
N LYS A 123 31.44 -0.43 -3.36
CA LYS A 123 32.88 -0.71 -3.55
C LYS A 123 33.24 -1.94 -4.39
N LYS A 124 32.29 -2.85 -4.63
CA LYS A 124 32.47 -4.08 -5.43
C LYS A 124 31.67 -4.08 -6.75
N LEU A 125 30.97 -3.00 -7.05
CA LEU A 125 30.12 -2.92 -8.23
C LEU A 125 30.95 -2.64 -9.49
N SER A 126 30.46 -3.15 -10.61
CA SER A 126 31.03 -2.93 -11.95
C SER A 126 30.33 -1.82 -12.72
N LEU A 127 29.27 -1.22 -12.15
CA LEU A 127 28.54 -0.11 -12.75
C LEU A 127 29.44 1.13 -12.91
N SER A 128 29.40 1.71 -14.11
CA SER A 128 29.87 3.07 -14.38
C SER A 128 28.81 4.07 -13.98
N SER A 129 29.16 5.14 -13.25
CA SER A 129 28.21 6.19 -12.86
C SER A 129 28.59 7.52 -13.49
N VAL A 130 27.61 8.24 -14.03
CA VAL A 130 27.75 9.64 -14.41
C VAL A 130 27.79 10.49 -13.13
N VAL A 131 28.68 11.47 -13.11
CA VAL A 131 28.87 12.42 -12.00
C VAL A 131 28.80 13.84 -12.54
N GLU A 132 28.55 14.81 -11.66
CA GLU A 132 28.40 16.23 -12.02
C GLU A 132 27.33 16.44 -13.11
N ASP A 133 26.30 15.59 -13.13
CA ASP A 133 25.28 15.63 -14.17
C ASP A 133 24.49 16.94 -14.16
N LYS A 134 24.27 17.45 -15.37
CA LYS A 134 23.42 18.61 -15.68
C LYS A 134 22.60 18.39 -16.94
N ILE A 135 22.82 17.30 -17.66
CA ILE A 135 22.23 17.06 -18.98
C ILE A 135 21.08 16.08 -18.82
N PHE A 136 21.30 14.94 -18.15
CA PHE A 136 20.24 13.98 -17.89
C PHE A 136 19.14 14.59 -17.02
N ALA A 137 19.50 15.27 -15.93
CA ALA A 137 18.54 15.96 -15.06
C ALA A 137 17.73 17.06 -15.79
N SER A 138 18.28 17.68 -16.83
CA SER A 138 17.55 18.67 -17.64
C SER A 138 16.55 18.02 -18.60
N TYR A 139 16.92 16.90 -19.23
CA TYR A 139 16.02 16.14 -20.09
C TYR A 139 14.96 15.36 -19.30
N PHE A 140 15.28 14.91 -18.09
CA PHE A 140 14.39 14.12 -17.24
C PHE A 140 14.25 14.82 -15.90
N LYS A 141 13.45 15.89 -15.88
CA LYS A 141 13.27 16.69 -14.67
C LYS A 141 12.59 15.86 -13.59
N HIS A 142 13.12 15.93 -12.38
CA HIS A 142 12.63 15.23 -11.20
C HIS A 142 12.91 16.11 -9.97
N LYS A 143 12.12 15.95 -8.90
CA LYS A 143 12.41 16.62 -7.62
C LYS A 143 12.97 15.65 -6.59
N THR A 144 12.60 14.38 -6.68
CA THR A 144 12.94 13.37 -5.68
C THR A 144 13.62 12.18 -6.36
N ILE A 145 14.50 11.54 -5.61
CA ILE A 145 15.20 10.31 -6.00
C ILE A 145 14.91 9.20 -4.98
N PRO A 146 14.96 7.91 -5.36
CA PRO A 146 15.35 7.36 -6.68
C PRO A 146 14.37 7.70 -7.81
N HIS A 147 14.88 7.91 -9.03
CA HIS A 147 14.09 8.23 -10.24
C HIS A 147 14.68 7.49 -11.43
N GLU A 148 13.85 6.76 -12.17
CA GLU A 148 14.29 5.81 -13.18
C GLU A 148 13.68 6.14 -14.53
N VAL A 149 14.52 6.24 -15.56
CA VAL A 149 14.08 6.48 -16.92
C VAL A 149 14.44 5.27 -17.78
N TRP A 150 13.43 4.69 -18.40
CA TRP A 150 13.55 3.54 -19.28
C TRP A 150 13.55 4.00 -20.72
N ILE A 151 14.59 3.67 -21.47
CA ILE A 151 14.77 4.03 -22.86
C ILE A 151 15.00 2.78 -23.67
N TYR A 152 14.14 2.53 -24.66
CA TYR A 152 14.27 1.38 -25.55
C TYR A 152 14.01 1.78 -26.99
N LYS A 153 14.88 1.33 -27.91
CA LYS A 153 14.83 1.70 -29.34
C LYS A 153 14.85 3.22 -29.56
N GLY A 154 15.57 3.94 -28.69
CA GLY A 154 15.72 5.40 -28.71
C GLY A 154 14.53 6.20 -28.18
N LYS A 155 13.47 5.55 -27.67
CA LYS A 155 12.31 6.22 -27.09
C LYS A 155 12.28 6.07 -25.57
N VAL A 156 11.80 7.09 -24.88
CA VAL A 156 11.41 6.98 -23.48
C VAL A 156 10.16 6.09 -23.40
N ILE A 157 10.25 4.98 -22.67
CA ILE A 157 9.16 4.00 -22.52
C ILE A 157 8.57 3.96 -21.11
N GLY A 158 9.27 4.55 -20.11
CA GLY A 158 8.80 4.58 -18.73
C GLY A 158 9.61 5.56 -17.89
N ILE A 159 8.94 6.17 -16.91
CA ILE A 159 9.54 7.02 -15.87
C ILE A 159 8.97 6.52 -14.53
N THR A 160 9.80 5.87 -13.72
CA THR A 160 9.35 5.04 -12.58
C THR A 160 10.18 5.30 -11.32
N SER A 161 9.84 4.60 -10.23
CA SER A 161 10.74 4.38 -9.08
C SER A 161 11.61 3.12 -9.29
N SER A 162 12.58 2.92 -8.40
CA SER A 162 13.60 1.84 -8.48
C SER A 162 13.03 0.42 -8.47
N ASP A 163 11.81 0.29 -7.96
CA ASP A 163 11.09 -0.97 -7.76
C ASP A 163 10.77 -1.65 -9.08
N PHE A 164 10.47 -0.84 -10.09
CA PHE A 164 10.13 -1.30 -11.42
C PHE A 164 11.34 -1.92 -12.13
N VAL A 165 12.56 -1.63 -11.69
CA VAL A 165 13.76 -2.25 -12.25
C VAL A 165 13.90 -3.65 -11.69
N SER A 166 13.24 -4.61 -12.33
CA SER A 166 13.21 -6.03 -11.95
C SER A 166 13.52 -6.93 -13.14
N THR A 167 13.86 -8.19 -12.86
CA THR A 167 14.08 -9.21 -13.89
C THR A 167 12.87 -9.33 -14.82
N ASP A 168 11.67 -9.44 -14.25
CA ASP A 168 10.44 -9.66 -15.01
C ASP A 168 10.14 -8.46 -15.91
N ASN A 169 10.19 -7.24 -15.36
CA ASN A 169 9.91 -6.02 -16.13
C ASN A 169 10.92 -5.81 -17.27
N ILE A 170 12.21 -6.06 -17.02
CA ILE A 170 13.24 -6.03 -18.08
C ILE A 170 12.92 -7.06 -19.16
N GLN A 171 12.56 -8.28 -18.78
CA GLN A 171 12.21 -9.34 -19.72
C GLN A 171 10.97 -8.97 -20.55
N MET A 172 9.94 -8.37 -19.93
CA MET A 172 8.74 -7.88 -20.62
C MET A 172 9.10 -6.86 -21.71
N VAL A 173 9.95 -5.88 -21.39
CA VAL A 173 10.42 -4.86 -22.35
C VAL A 173 11.17 -5.51 -23.50
N LEU A 174 12.14 -6.39 -23.20
CA LEU A 174 12.96 -7.05 -24.21
C LEU A 174 12.15 -7.99 -25.11
N ASN A 175 11.04 -8.55 -24.60
CA ASN A 175 10.09 -9.35 -25.37
C ASN A 175 9.11 -8.50 -26.21
N GLY A 176 9.18 -7.17 -26.13
CA GLY A 176 8.31 -6.26 -26.86
C GLY A 176 6.87 -6.22 -26.35
N GLN A 177 6.64 -6.62 -25.10
CA GLN A 177 5.32 -6.53 -24.48
C GLN A 177 4.95 -5.07 -24.21
N GLN A 178 3.65 -4.78 -24.22
CA GLN A 178 3.15 -3.44 -23.88
C GLN A 178 3.35 -3.19 -22.39
N ILE A 179 3.86 -2.01 -22.07
CA ILE A 179 4.13 -1.55 -20.72
C ILE A 179 3.03 -0.57 -20.32
N ASN A 180 2.45 -0.78 -19.13
CA ASN A 180 1.48 0.13 -18.52
C ASN A 180 1.88 0.37 -17.06
N TRP A 181 3.08 0.93 -16.85
CA TRP A 181 3.56 1.28 -15.52
C TRP A 181 3.09 2.68 -15.11
N PRO A 182 2.87 2.92 -13.81
CA PRO A 182 2.59 4.25 -13.30
C PRO A 182 3.75 5.20 -13.58
N VAL A 183 3.42 6.46 -13.88
CA VAL A 183 4.41 7.51 -14.14
C VAL A 183 4.78 8.20 -12.83
N LYS A 184 6.06 8.17 -12.49
CA LYS A 184 6.59 8.94 -11.35
C LYS A 184 6.54 10.44 -11.67
N ASN A 185 5.61 11.18 -11.06
CA ASN A 185 5.36 12.61 -11.34
C ASN A 185 5.62 13.51 -10.13
N ASP A 186 6.87 13.92 -9.94
CA ASP A 186 7.33 14.73 -8.80
C ASP A 186 6.81 16.17 -8.77
N PHE A 187 6.19 16.61 -9.86
CA PHE A 187 5.71 17.98 -10.01
C PHE A 187 4.21 18.11 -9.80
N PHE A 188 3.50 17.00 -9.62
CA PHE A 188 2.11 17.03 -9.24
C PHE A 188 1.95 17.67 -7.84
N VAL A 189 1.17 18.73 -7.77
CA VAL A 189 0.77 19.37 -6.51
C VAL A 189 -0.73 19.24 -6.42
N PHE A 190 -1.21 18.36 -5.54
CA PHE A 190 -2.63 18.26 -5.25
C PHE A 190 -3.10 19.54 -4.55
N ASP A 191 -4.03 20.26 -5.17
CA ASP A 191 -4.66 21.43 -4.57
C ASP A 191 -6.02 21.06 -3.97
N ALA A 192 -5.98 20.65 -2.71
CA ALA A 192 -7.15 20.29 -1.94
C ALA A 192 -8.09 21.48 -1.64
N SER A 193 -7.78 22.70 -2.08
CA SER A 193 -8.69 23.85 -2.00
C SER A 193 -9.51 24.06 -3.29
N LYS A 194 -9.05 23.52 -4.44
CA LYS A 194 -9.63 23.84 -5.76
C LYS A 194 -10.69 22.85 -6.27
N GLY A 195 -10.69 21.59 -5.83
CA GLY A 195 -11.66 20.60 -6.30
C GLY A 195 -11.71 19.31 -5.48
N LEU A 196 -12.86 18.62 -5.52
CA LEU A 196 -13.07 17.32 -4.87
C LEU A 196 -12.31 16.21 -5.62
N LEU A 197 -11.84 15.20 -4.89
CA LEU A 197 -11.16 14.03 -5.46
C LEU A 197 -12.17 13.10 -6.15
N PHE A 198 -13.39 13.08 -5.63
CA PHE A 198 -14.54 12.42 -6.22
C PHE A 198 -15.56 13.49 -6.56
N ASN A 199 -15.81 13.72 -7.85
CA ASN A 199 -16.79 14.69 -8.31
C ASN A 199 -18.18 14.04 -8.28
N PRO A 200 -19.06 14.39 -7.32
CA PRO A 200 -20.45 13.93 -7.36
C PRO A 200 -21.15 14.50 -8.60
N ASP A 201 -22.09 13.73 -9.16
CA ASP A 201 -22.88 14.19 -10.32
C ASP A 201 -23.66 15.45 -9.92
N PRO A 202 -23.38 16.62 -10.54
CA PRO A 202 -24.03 17.87 -10.18
C PRO A 202 -25.53 17.87 -10.49
N ASN A 203 -26.02 16.93 -11.30
CA ASN A 203 -27.44 16.75 -11.56
C ASN A 203 -28.15 15.95 -10.46
N GLN A 204 -27.40 15.27 -9.59
CA GLN A 204 -27.92 14.45 -8.49
C GLN A 204 -27.66 15.08 -7.12
N VAL A 205 -26.66 15.96 -7.02
CA VAL A 205 -26.21 16.53 -5.76
C VAL A 205 -25.93 18.03 -5.94
N ASP A 206 -26.56 18.86 -5.11
CA ASP A 206 -26.22 20.27 -5.03
C ASP A 206 -24.84 20.46 -4.39
N THR A 207 -23.82 20.60 -5.23
CA THR A 207 -22.42 20.81 -4.82
C THR A 207 -22.16 22.18 -4.21
N THR A 208 -23.15 23.10 -4.25
CA THR A 208 -23.07 24.43 -3.64
C THR A 208 -23.68 24.47 -2.23
N SER A 209 -24.36 23.40 -1.81
CA SER A 209 -24.95 23.27 -0.49
C SER A 209 -23.90 23.10 0.62
N THR A 210 -24.09 23.83 1.73
CA THR A 210 -23.32 23.66 2.98
C THR A 210 -23.64 22.36 3.73
N PHE A 211 -24.63 21.59 3.26
CA PHE A 211 -25.07 20.33 3.86
C PHE A 211 -24.50 19.08 3.18
N LEU A 212 -23.61 19.25 2.19
CA LEU A 212 -23.01 18.13 1.49
C LEU A 212 -22.15 17.31 2.47
N LYS A 213 -22.63 16.10 2.79
CA LYS A 213 -21.91 15.10 3.59
C LYS A 213 -21.69 13.84 2.76
N TYR A 214 -20.44 13.46 2.56
CA TYR A 214 -20.10 12.17 1.96
C TYR A 214 -18.74 11.67 2.44
N ALA A 215 -18.53 10.38 2.27
CA ALA A 215 -17.20 9.78 2.26
C ALA A 215 -17.13 8.75 1.14
N ALA A 216 -16.07 8.83 0.36
CA ALA A 216 -15.81 8.00 -0.80
C ALA A 216 -14.39 7.44 -0.72
N ILE A 217 -14.23 6.25 -1.26
CA ILE A 217 -12.95 5.58 -1.40
C ILE A 217 -12.84 5.00 -2.81
N SER A 218 -11.62 4.93 -3.32
CA SER A 218 -11.24 4.12 -4.46
C SER A 218 -9.88 3.51 -4.22
N ASP A 219 -9.50 2.59 -5.09
CA ASP A 219 -8.13 2.14 -5.22
C ASP A 219 -7.19 3.26 -5.67
N TYR A 220 -5.95 2.88 -5.89
CA TYR A 220 -4.90 3.70 -6.45
C TYR A 220 -5.37 4.41 -7.73
N LYS A 221 -5.11 5.71 -7.81
CA LYS A 221 -5.39 6.55 -8.98
C LYS A 221 -4.09 7.03 -9.61
N GLU A 222 -3.89 6.64 -10.88
CA GLU A 222 -2.78 7.13 -11.68
C GLU A 222 -2.79 8.66 -11.79
N GLY A 223 -1.61 9.28 -11.70
CA GLY A 223 -1.48 10.74 -11.76
C GLY A 223 -1.93 11.51 -10.51
N VAL A 224 -2.44 10.82 -9.48
CA VAL A 224 -2.74 11.42 -8.17
C VAL A 224 -1.54 11.16 -7.25
N ASN A 225 -0.51 12.00 -7.31
CA ASN A 225 0.75 11.67 -6.62
C ASN A 225 0.67 11.81 -5.08
N ALA A 226 1.26 10.84 -4.38
CA ALA A 226 1.46 10.81 -2.92
C ALA A 226 2.92 11.10 -2.51
N GLU A 227 3.87 11.15 -3.45
CA GLU A 227 5.29 11.27 -3.15
C GLU A 227 5.63 12.65 -2.55
N GLY A 228 6.15 12.62 -1.32
CA GLY A 228 6.90 13.72 -0.73
C GLY A 228 6.08 14.76 0.04
N PHE A 229 5.23 14.31 0.99
CA PHE A 229 4.49 15.12 2.00
C PHE A 229 3.06 15.59 1.65
N GLY A 230 2.36 14.98 0.68
CA GLY A 230 1.04 15.49 0.25
C GLY A 230 -0.12 14.50 0.22
N GLY A 231 0.13 13.21 0.42
CA GLY A 231 -0.89 12.17 0.19
C GLY A 231 -1.98 12.09 1.26
N SER A 232 -2.04 12.99 2.23
CA SER A 232 -3.08 12.98 3.26
C SER A 232 -3.26 14.35 3.88
N GLY A 233 -4.49 14.73 4.23
CA GLY A 233 -4.71 16.00 4.93
C GLY A 233 -6.13 16.21 5.41
N ILE A 234 -6.29 17.19 6.31
CA ILE A 234 -7.57 17.70 6.79
C ILE A 234 -7.60 19.20 6.56
N ILE A 235 -8.66 19.70 5.93
CA ILE A 235 -8.85 21.11 5.62
C ILE A 235 -10.17 21.56 6.21
N ARG A 236 -10.12 22.61 7.04
CA ARG A 236 -11.30 23.34 7.50
C ARG A 236 -11.49 24.59 6.64
N ASN A 237 -12.57 24.64 5.87
CA ASN A 237 -12.94 25.80 5.09
C ASN A 237 -13.94 26.64 5.89
N LYS A 238 -13.50 27.83 6.36
CA LYS A 238 -14.32 28.73 7.16
C LYS A 238 -15.47 29.35 6.38
N ASP A 239 -15.26 29.67 5.11
CA ASP A 239 -16.25 30.35 4.26
C ASP A 239 -17.41 29.40 3.92
N LYS A 240 -17.07 28.16 3.55
CA LYS A 240 -18.06 27.10 3.24
C LYS A 240 -18.56 26.37 4.49
N LYS A 241 -17.97 26.60 5.66
CA LYS A 241 -18.22 25.85 6.91
C LYS A 241 -18.16 24.34 6.69
N THR A 242 -17.05 23.85 6.15
CA THR A 242 -16.84 22.42 5.87
C THR A 242 -15.48 21.92 6.35
N ILE A 243 -15.43 20.64 6.69
CA ILE A 243 -14.23 19.88 6.99
C ILE A 243 -14.06 18.83 5.89
N ARG A 244 -12.95 18.89 5.18
CA ARG A 244 -12.55 17.89 4.19
C ARG A 244 -11.38 17.08 4.73
N ALA A 245 -11.46 15.76 4.66
CA ALA A 245 -10.32 14.88 4.90
C ALA A 245 -10.03 14.08 3.63
N PHE A 246 -8.76 13.84 3.33
CA PHE A 246 -8.37 13.09 2.13
C PHE A 246 -7.13 12.23 2.36
N PHE A 247 -7.06 11.11 1.64
CA PHE A 247 -5.88 10.27 1.45
C PHE A 247 -5.70 10.05 -0.06
N LEU A 248 -4.48 10.17 -0.58
CA LEU A 248 -4.14 10.02 -1.99
C LEU A 248 -3.13 8.91 -2.10
N ASN A 249 -3.47 7.84 -2.80
CA ASN A 249 -2.62 6.65 -2.99
C ASN A 249 -1.87 6.25 -1.71
N TYR A 250 -2.63 6.17 -0.62
CA TYR A 250 -2.11 6.07 0.74
C TYR A 250 -2.25 4.63 1.26
N PRO A 251 -1.29 4.11 2.05
CA PRO A 251 -1.45 2.80 2.67
C PRO A 251 -2.64 2.77 3.62
N VAL A 252 -3.49 1.75 3.52
CA VAL A 252 -4.65 1.56 4.41
C VAL A 252 -4.21 1.54 5.89
N TYR A 253 -3.17 0.78 6.21
CA TYR A 253 -2.62 0.70 7.57
C TYR A 253 -2.25 2.09 8.11
N ASN A 254 -1.57 2.92 7.31
CA ASN A 254 -1.17 4.27 7.71
C ASN A 254 -2.37 5.21 7.86
N ALA A 255 -3.42 5.04 7.05
CA ALA A 255 -4.65 5.81 7.20
C ALA A 255 -5.29 5.56 8.57
N TYR A 256 -5.39 4.29 9.00
CA TYR A 256 -5.86 3.98 10.36
C TYR A 256 -4.94 4.56 11.42
N LEU A 257 -3.64 4.31 11.28
CA LEU A 257 -2.67 4.67 12.29
C LEU A 257 -2.61 6.16 12.58
N SER A 258 -2.52 6.97 11.52
CA SER A 258 -2.44 8.43 11.60
C SER A 258 -3.67 9.05 12.28
N ASN A 259 -4.85 8.42 12.17
CA ASN A 259 -6.07 8.89 12.80
C ASN A 259 -6.22 8.36 14.24
N TRP A 260 -5.86 7.10 14.49
CA TRP A 260 -5.93 6.51 15.83
C TRP A 260 -4.97 7.17 16.81
N MET A 261 -3.83 7.69 16.34
CA MET A 261 -2.88 8.44 17.17
C MET A 261 -3.49 9.69 17.84
N TYR A 262 -4.60 10.23 17.33
CA TYR A 262 -5.33 11.34 17.96
C TYR A 262 -6.36 10.89 19.00
N LEU A 263 -6.66 9.59 19.08
CA LEU A 263 -7.65 9.03 19.99
C LEU A 263 -7.03 8.38 21.22
N ILE A 264 -5.72 8.17 21.23
CA ILE A 264 -5.00 7.43 22.26
C ILE A 264 -3.86 8.27 22.84
N ASN A 265 -3.54 8.04 24.11
CA ASN A 265 -2.44 8.73 24.74
C ASN A 265 -1.11 8.17 24.22
N SER A 266 -0.20 9.07 23.83
CA SER A 266 1.03 8.71 23.15
C SER A 266 2.06 7.97 24.02
N THR A 267 1.80 7.87 25.32
CA THR A 267 2.56 7.09 26.32
C THR A 267 2.15 5.62 26.40
N ASP A 268 0.97 5.28 25.90
CA ASP A 268 0.40 3.93 26.04
C ASP A 268 0.88 2.98 24.93
N LEU A 269 1.75 3.48 24.03
CA LEU A 269 2.18 2.80 22.81
C LEU A 269 3.69 2.80 22.64
N VAL A 270 4.23 1.67 22.19
CA VAL A 270 5.34 1.72 21.23
C VAL A 270 4.76 2.28 19.95
N ARG A 271 4.95 3.58 19.66
CA ARG A 271 4.31 4.25 18.54
C ARG A 271 4.58 3.47 17.24
N PRO A 272 3.57 2.80 16.67
CA PRO A 272 3.73 2.20 15.35
C PRO A 272 4.08 3.32 14.36
N THR A 273 4.87 2.98 13.36
CA THR A 273 5.22 3.91 12.27
C THR A 273 4.90 3.25 10.95
N SER A 274 5.00 4.01 9.85
CA SER A 274 4.96 3.47 8.48
C SER A 274 6.05 2.42 8.20
N ILE A 275 7.01 2.25 9.11
CA ILE A 275 8.21 1.42 8.99
C ILE A 275 8.23 0.35 10.10
N ILE A 276 7.42 0.46 11.15
CA ILE A 276 7.45 -0.47 12.27
C ILE A 276 6.03 -0.96 12.51
N THR A 277 5.84 -2.27 12.31
CA THR A 277 4.66 -2.99 12.79
C THR A 277 5.08 -3.62 14.13
N PRO A 278 4.92 -2.91 15.26
CA PRO A 278 5.32 -3.47 16.55
C PRO A 278 4.52 -4.75 16.82
N ASN A 279 5.03 -5.60 17.70
CA ASN A 279 4.35 -6.82 18.17
C ASN A 279 2.97 -6.59 18.81
N GLN A 280 2.55 -5.34 18.96
CA GLN A 280 1.20 -4.96 19.38
C GLN A 280 0.18 -4.97 18.23
N ILE A 281 0.60 -5.00 16.96
CA ILE A 281 -0.31 -5.06 15.81
C ILE A 281 -0.71 -6.49 15.54
N VAL A 282 -2.01 -6.76 15.52
CA VAL A 282 -2.57 -8.08 15.23
C VAL A 282 -3.45 -8.00 13.99
N TRP A 283 -3.24 -8.93 13.05
CA TRP A 283 -3.98 -9.04 11.80
C TRP A 283 -4.90 -10.26 11.83
N GLU A 284 -6.21 -10.02 11.82
CA GLU A 284 -7.28 -11.02 11.70
C GLU A 284 -7.98 -10.82 10.36
N VAL A 285 -7.23 -11.04 9.29
CA VAL A 285 -7.59 -10.75 7.90
C VAL A 285 -7.26 -11.95 7.01
N LEU A 286 -7.91 -12.07 5.86
CA LEU A 286 -7.66 -13.17 4.92
C LEU A 286 -6.29 -13.06 4.24
N ASP A 287 -5.89 -11.84 3.90
CA ASP A 287 -4.62 -11.56 3.22
C ASP A 287 -3.91 -10.34 3.82
N LYS A 288 -2.92 -10.60 4.68
CA LYS A 288 -2.11 -9.56 5.34
C LYS A 288 -1.27 -8.76 4.34
N SER A 289 -0.97 -9.28 3.15
CA SER A 289 -0.14 -8.59 2.16
C SER A 289 -0.83 -7.36 1.57
N LYS A 290 -2.17 -7.24 1.69
CA LYS A 290 -2.94 -6.05 1.32
C LYS A 290 -2.67 -4.84 2.22
N TYR A 291 -2.17 -5.07 3.43
CA TYR A 291 -2.01 -4.04 4.44
C TYR A 291 -0.56 -3.81 4.86
N THR A 292 0.33 -4.71 4.45
CA THR A 292 1.75 -4.71 4.84
C THR A 292 2.64 -4.92 3.62
N PHE A 293 3.80 -4.26 3.60
CA PHE A 293 4.81 -4.41 2.56
C PHE A 293 6.17 -4.76 3.17
N LEU A 294 7.00 -5.51 2.44
CA LEU A 294 8.32 -5.93 2.91
C LEU A 294 9.33 -4.78 2.78
N GLN A 295 9.99 -4.47 3.91
CA GLN A 295 11.00 -3.42 4.01
C GLN A 295 12.24 -3.70 3.15
N GLY A 296 12.95 -2.64 2.74
CA GLY A 296 14.24 -2.74 2.05
C GLY A 296 14.19 -3.26 0.61
N SER A 297 13.00 -3.62 0.11
CA SER A 297 12.80 -4.10 -1.26
C SER A 297 12.78 -2.97 -2.30
N GLY A 298 12.76 -1.71 -1.85
CA GLY A 298 12.32 -0.56 -2.61
C GLY A 298 10.79 -0.52 -2.81
N ALA A 299 10.11 -1.68 -2.87
CA ALA A 299 8.85 -1.98 -3.56
C ALA A 299 7.57 -1.22 -3.14
N LEU A 300 7.68 -0.18 -2.32
CA LEU A 300 6.54 0.56 -1.79
C LEU A 300 5.63 1.10 -2.90
N GLN A 301 6.19 1.62 -4.00
CA GLN A 301 5.35 2.20 -5.04
C GLN A 301 4.64 1.15 -5.89
N SER A 302 5.32 0.03 -6.17
CA SER A 302 4.69 -1.14 -6.81
C SER A 302 3.62 -1.76 -5.92
N TRP A 303 3.83 -1.75 -4.61
CA TRP A 303 2.83 -2.23 -3.66
C TRP A 303 1.65 -1.26 -3.56
N LEU A 304 1.90 0.05 -3.53
CA LEU A 304 0.87 1.09 -3.49
C LEU A 304 0.02 1.13 -4.76
N SER A 305 0.59 0.85 -5.94
CA SER A 305 -0.20 0.80 -7.18
C SER A 305 -1.26 -0.30 -7.17
N VAL A 306 -1.08 -1.32 -6.33
CA VAL A 306 -2.02 -2.44 -6.16
C VAL A 306 -2.91 -2.26 -4.93
N ASN A 307 -2.34 -1.78 -3.81
CA ASN A 307 -2.97 -1.81 -2.49
C ASN A 307 -3.26 -0.43 -1.88
N GLY A 308 -2.77 0.64 -2.51
CA GLY A 308 -2.99 2.01 -2.07
C GLY A 308 -4.43 2.45 -2.30
N ILE A 309 -4.92 3.34 -1.43
CA ILE A 309 -6.27 3.89 -1.52
C ILE A 309 -6.25 5.40 -1.77
N CYS A 310 -7.23 5.87 -2.54
CA CYS A 310 -7.66 7.26 -2.54
C CYS A 310 -8.94 7.36 -1.69
N PHE A 311 -8.98 8.27 -0.74
CA PHE A 311 -10.12 8.52 0.14
C PHE A 311 -10.42 10.00 0.19
N GLU A 312 -11.69 10.32 0.35
CA GLU A 312 -12.15 11.67 0.63
C GLU A 312 -13.40 11.62 1.48
N SER A 313 -13.47 12.50 2.48
CA SER A 313 -14.71 12.84 3.15
C SER A 313 -14.91 14.35 3.14
N LEU A 314 -16.16 14.77 3.00
CA LEU A 314 -16.59 16.14 3.20
C LEU A 314 -17.71 16.13 4.22
N ASN A 315 -17.57 16.95 5.26
CA ASN A 315 -18.53 17.07 6.35
C ASN A 315 -18.79 18.55 6.65
N PRO A 316 -19.99 18.93 7.13
CA PRO A 316 -20.21 20.27 7.69
C PRO A 316 -19.27 20.53 8.89
N ASP A 317 -18.71 21.75 8.98
CA ASP A 317 -17.98 22.22 10.16
C ASP A 317 -18.96 22.91 11.10
N SER A 318 -19.34 22.20 12.16
CA SER A 318 -20.17 22.69 13.25
C SER A 318 -19.35 23.03 14.50
N GLY A 319 -18.03 23.19 14.37
CA GLY A 319 -17.11 23.40 15.49
C GLY A 319 -16.62 22.10 16.15
N GLN A 320 -16.63 20.97 15.43
CA GLN A 320 -16.14 19.70 15.97
C GLN A 320 -14.65 19.79 16.33
N THR A 321 -14.23 19.11 17.41
CA THR A 321 -12.82 18.99 17.79
C THR A 321 -12.05 18.09 16.83
N ASP A 322 -10.71 18.20 16.80
CA ASP A 322 -9.89 17.33 15.94
C ASP A 322 -10.07 15.85 16.29
N VAL A 323 -10.20 15.52 17.58
CA VAL A 323 -10.55 14.16 18.04
C VAL A 323 -11.85 13.65 17.41
N ALA A 324 -12.87 14.49 17.33
CA ALA A 324 -14.14 14.12 16.70
C ALA A 324 -14.00 13.94 15.18
N VAL A 325 -13.17 14.76 14.51
CA VAL A 325 -12.88 14.60 13.08
C VAL A 325 -12.16 13.28 12.80
N HIS A 326 -11.08 12.98 13.52
CA HIS A 326 -10.33 11.73 13.36
C HIS A 326 -11.18 10.49 13.64
N ARG A 327 -12.07 10.56 14.65
CA ARG A 327 -13.04 9.50 14.92
C ARG A 327 -14.02 9.29 13.76
N SER A 328 -14.49 10.37 13.13
CA SER A 328 -15.37 10.28 11.95
C SER A 328 -14.64 9.63 10.77
N ILE A 329 -13.36 9.98 10.55
CA ILE A 329 -12.55 9.40 9.48
C ILE A 329 -12.40 7.88 9.69
N ILE A 330 -12.09 7.43 10.92
CA ILE A 330 -12.02 6.00 11.24
C ILE A 330 -13.35 5.30 10.97
N ALA A 331 -14.48 5.88 11.38
CA ALA A 331 -15.79 5.30 11.12
C ALA A 331 -16.10 5.17 9.61
N ASP A 332 -15.68 6.15 8.81
CA ASP A 332 -15.81 6.07 7.36
C ASP A 332 -14.89 5.01 6.74
N LEU A 333 -13.64 4.90 7.19
CA LEU A 333 -12.72 3.85 6.77
C LEU A 333 -13.25 2.46 7.12
N ASP A 334 -13.72 2.26 8.36
CA ASP A 334 -14.31 1.00 8.84
C ASP A 334 -15.45 0.55 7.92
N ARG A 335 -16.38 1.49 7.66
CA ARG A 335 -17.56 1.25 6.82
C ARG A 335 -17.21 0.98 5.37
N LEU A 336 -16.27 1.72 4.79
CA LEU A 336 -15.95 1.64 3.37
C LEU A 336 -15.01 0.48 3.03
N LEU A 337 -14.11 0.11 3.94
CA LEU A 337 -13.14 -0.97 3.74
C LEU A 337 -13.62 -2.32 4.26
N GLY A 338 -14.58 -2.34 5.21
CA GLY A 338 -14.92 -3.56 5.94
C GLY A 338 -13.76 -4.05 6.81
N LEU A 339 -12.94 -3.13 7.31
CA LEU A 339 -11.77 -3.41 8.14
C LEU A 339 -11.96 -2.66 9.46
N HIS A 340 -12.03 -3.35 10.59
CA HIS A 340 -12.21 -2.71 11.88
C HIS A 340 -10.91 -2.72 12.67
N ALA A 341 -10.42 -1.52 13.00
CA ALA A 341 -9.25 -1.36 13.86
C ALA A 341 -9.69 -1.01 15.29
N ARG A 342 -9.17 -1.71 16.30
CA ARG A 342 -9.52 -1.48 17.70
C ARG A 342 -8.38 -1.81 18.67
N TRP A 343 -8.43 -1.20 19.85
CA TRP A 343 -7.61 -1.62 20.99
C TRP A 343 -8.32 -2.72 21.77
N GLU A 344 -7.59 -3.78 22.08
CA GLU A 344 -8.11 -4.94 22.81
C GLU A 344 -7.02 -5.48 23.73
N LYS A 345 -7.39 -5.81 24.98
CA LYS A 345 -6.46 -6.50 25.90
C LYS A 345 -6.46 -7.98 25.62
N ARG A 346 -5.29 -8.54 25.31
CA ARG A 346 -5.09 -9.97 25.11
C ARG A 346 -4.16 -10.55 26.16
N LYS A 347 -4.50 -11.73 26.65
CA LYS A 347 -3.63 -12.48 27.55
C LYS A 347 -2.60 -13.22 26.70
N GLU A 348 -1.33 -12.91 26.91
CA GLU A 348 -0.23 -13.47 26.15
C GLU A 348 0.96 -13.79 27.06
N THR A 349 1.80 -14.69 26.58
CA THR A 349 3.15 -14.85 27.09
C THR A 349 3.96 -13.59 26.75
N VAL A 350 4.61 -13.01 27.74
CA VAL A 350 5.42 -11.79 27.63
C VAL A 350 6.78 -12.00 28.28
N PHE A 351 7.68 -11.05 28.04
CA PHE A 351 8.91 -10.91 28.83
C PHE A 351 8.87 -9.66 29.69
N VAL A 352 9.50 -9.74 30.86
CA VAL A 352 9.72 -8.62 31.76
C VAL A 352 11.22 -8.47 31.94
N LEU A 353 11.76 -7.34 31.50
CA LEU A 353 13.14 -6.93 31.77
C LEU A 353 13.23 -6.50 33.23
N VAL A 354 14.10 -7.17 33.97
CA VAL A 354 14.31 -6.92 35.40
C VAL A 354 15.80 -6.81 35.72
N GLN A 355 16.11 -6.10 36.81
CA GLN A 355 17.46 -6.09 37.37
C GLN A 355 17.60 -7.22 38.39
N THR A 356 18.49 -8.17 38.11
CA THR A 356 18.79 -9.32 38.98
C THR A 356 19.93 -9.04 39.96
N ASP A 357 20.86 -8.14 39.62
CA ASP A 357 21.93 -7.71 40.53
C ASP A 357 22.12 -6.18 40.49
N LYS A 358 21.68 -5.51 41.55
CA LYS A 358 21.80 -4.05 41.70
C LYS A 358 23.22 -3.57 42.01
N LYS A 359 24.16 -4.48 42.30
CA LYS A 359 25.56 -4.12 42.60
C LYS A 359 26.36 -3.87 41.33
N ILE A 360 25.92 -4.39 40.19
CA ILE A 360 26.57 -4.16 38.90
C ILE A 360 26.25 -2.73 38.46
N PRO A 361 27.24 -1.84 38.35
CA PRO A 361 27.00 -0.45 37.98
C PRO A 361 26.61 -0.35 36.50
N LEU A 362 25.42 0.18 36.24
CA LEU A 362 24.90 0.37 34.88
C LEU A 362 25.06 1.80 34.36
N LYS A 363 25.21 2.77 35.28
CA LYS A 363 25.22 4.20 34.97
C LYS A 363 26.21 4.54 33.85
N SER A 364 25.72 5.25 32.85
CA SER A 364 26.53 5.75 31.74
C SER A 364 27.71 6.56 32.24
N LYS A 365 28.87 6.28 31.65
CA LYS A 365 30.09 7.09 31.79
C LYS A 365 30.31 7.97 30.57
N HIS A 366 29.55 7.75 29.50
CA HIS A 366 29.58 8.58 28.30
C HIS A 366 28.59 9.74 28.47
N ALA A 367 29.02 10.93 28.04
CA ALA A 367 28.13 12.04 27.77
C ALA A 367 28.09 12.23 26.24
N LEU A 368 26.89 12.25 25.66
CA LEU A 368 26.74 12.53 24.23
C LEU A 368 27.17 13.98 23.95
N THR A 369 28.04 14.16 22.96
CA THR A 369 28.37 15.47 22.41
C THR A 369 27.69 15.63 21.06
N ALA A 370 27.59 16.86 20.54
CA ALA A 370 27.02 17.13 19.22
C ALA A 370 27.73 16.41 18.05
N GLU A 371 28.91 15.81 18.27
CA GLU A 371 29.68 15.05 17.28
C GLU A 371 29.46 13.52 17.33
N TYR A 372 28.84 12.98 18.40
CA TYR A 372 28.54 11.56 18.56
C TYR A 372 27.02 11.36 18.70
N ASP A 373 26.32 11.32 17.56
CA ASP A 373 24.87 11.58 17.50
C ASP A 373 23.96 10.33 17.69
N ASP A 374 24.52 9.12 17.84
CA ASP A 374 23.73 7.88 17.91
C ASP A 374 23.77 7.20 19.29
N ARG A 375 22.60 7.09 19.93
CA ARG A 375 22.37 6.37 21.20
C ARG A 375 22.51 4.84 21.07
N LEU A 376 22.30 4.30 19.87
CA LEU A 376 22.43 2.89 19.55
C LEU A 376 23.25 2.70 18.27
N ILE A 377 24.40 2.04 18.39
CA ILE A 377 25.27 1.71 17.25
C ILE A 377 25.29 0.19 17.08
N THR A 378 24.92 -0.31 15.90
CA THR A 378 24.96 -1.74 15.58
C THR A 378 26.10 -2.06 14.60
N LYS A 379 26.98 -2.99 14.98
CA LYS A 379 28.14 -3.46 14.21
C LYS A 379 28.15 -4.99 14.15
N GLY A 380 27.55 -5.56 13.11
CA GLY A 380 27.36 -7.01 13.03
C GLY A 380 26.44 -7.47 14.16
N SER A 381 26.90 -8.40 15.00
CA SER A 381 26.16 -8.86 16.18
C SER A 381 26.34 -7.98 17.43
N LEU A 382 27.19 -6.96 17.36
CA LEU A 382 27.43 -6.07 18.50
C LEU A 382 26.45 -4.89 18.45
N HIS A 383 25.66 -4.73 19.51
CA HIS A 383 24.73 -3.63 19.74
C HIS A 383 25.23 -2.78 20.92
N GLN A 384 25.70 -1.58 20.63
CA GLN A 384 26.30 -0.66 21.60
C GLN A 384 25.30 0.43 21.98
N PHE A 385 24.84 0.40 23.21
CA PHE A 385 23.99 1.42 23.82
C PHE A 385 24.88 2.41 24.55
N ARG A 386 24.76 3.69 24.23
CA ARG A 386 25.54 4.77 24.86
C ARG A 386 24.61 5.84 25.38
N ASP A 387 24.79 6.21 26.64
CA ASP A 387 23.95 7.20 27.34
C ASP A 387 22.45 7.00 27.05
N SER A 388 21.99 5.75 27.19
CA SER A 388 20.65 5.33 26.76
C SER A 388 19.82 4.80 27.92
N PRO A 389 18.50 5.06 27.98
CA PRO A 389 17.64 4.40 28.96
C PRO A 389 17.50 2.91 28.64
N LEU A 390 17.31 2.06 29.67
CA LEU A 390 17.10 0.61 29.47
C LEU A 390 15.87 0.30 28.61
N SER A 391 14.86 1.18 28.65
CA SER A 391 13.68 1.10 27.78
C SER A 391 14.01 1.14 26.28
N THR A 392 15.22 1.57 25.90
CA THR A 392 15.69 1.47 24.51
C THR A 392 15.80 0.01 24.07
N ILE A 393 16.23 -0.90 24.96
CA ILE A 393 16.36 -2.34 24.66
C ILE A 393 14.97 -2.95 24.47
N THR A 394 14.04 -2.71 25.41
CA THR A 394 12.67 -3.22 25.30
C THR A 394 11.95 -2.65 24.08
N SER A 395 12.19 -1.37 23.75
CA SER A 395 11.70 -0.75 22.51
C SER A 395 12.20 -1.48 21.26
N GLN A 396 13.51 -1.78 21.14
CA GLN A 396 14.05 -2.53 19.99
C GLN A 396 13.44 -3.93 19.86
N MET A 397 13.21 -4.60 20.99
CA MET A 397 12.56 -5.92 21.01
C MET A 397 11.09 -5.82 20.60
N ASN A 398 10.35 -4.83 21.10
CA ASN A 398 8.93 -4.64 20.80
C ASN A 398 8.64 -4.16 19.38
N GLN A 399 9.64 -3.59 18.70
CA GLN A 399 9.56 -3.25 17.28
C GLN A 399 9.56 -4.49 16.36
N GLN A 400 9.96 -5.66 16.87
CA GLN A 400 9.94 -6.90 16.08
C GLN A 400 8.55 -7.53 16.13
N ALA A 401 7.89 -7.67 14.99
CA ALA A 401 6.52 -8.18 14.91
C ALA A 401 6.35 -9.59 15.53
N ASP A 402 7.39 -10.42 15.45
CA ASP A 402 7.36 -11.83 15.90
C ASP A 402 7.77 -12.01 17.37
N ASN A 403 8.20 -10.94 18.05
CA ASN A 403 8.59 -11.02 19.46
C ASN A 403 7.39 -10.94 20.40
N PRO A 404 7.36 -11.70 21.50
CA PRO A 404 6.49 -11.41 22.63
C PRO A 404 6.71 -10.00 23.17
N TYR A 405 5.67 -9.37 23.74
CA TYR A 405 5.80 -8.03 24.31
C TYR A 405 6.78 -8.04 25.49
N VAL A 406 7.59 -6.98 25.61
CA VAL A 406 8.60 -6.82 26.65
C VAL A 406 8.30 -5.60 27.50
N PHE A 407 8.06 -5.81 28.78
CA PHE A 407 7.92 -4.75 29.78
C PHE A 407 9.29 -4.40 30.37
N ASP A 408 9.54 -3.12 30.65
CA ASP A 408 10.67 -2.68 31.46
C ASP A 408 10.19 -2.48 32.91
N GLU A 409 10.57 -3.39 33.79
CA GLU A 409 10.31 -3.31 35.24
C GLU A 409 11.61 -3.32 36.03
N THR A 410 12.70 -2.84 35.42
CA THR A 410 13.99 -2.71 36.09
C THR A 410 13.92 -1.68 37.23
N GLY A 411 13.05 -0.67 37.10
CA GLY A 411 13.00 0.50 37.97
C GLY A 411 14.25 1.39 37.86
N TYR A 412 15.11 1.15 36.87
CA TYR A 412 16.35 1.88 36.68
C TYR A 412 16.10 3.12 35.79
N THR A 413 16.28 4.31 36.35
CA THR A 413 15.92 5.58 35.69
C THR A 413 17.09 6.32 35.06
N GLU A 414 18.32 5.93 35.39
CA GLU A 414 19.52 6.55 34.80
C GLU A 414 19.83 5.93 33.43
N ASN A 415 20.53 6.67 32.60
CA ASN A 415 21.06 6.16 31.33
C ASN A 415 22.21 5.18 31.56
N VAL A 416 22.41 4.26 30.61
CA VAL A 416 23.38 3.16 30.69
C VAL A 416 24.30 3.09 29.49
N ASP A 417 25.45 2.45 29.72
CA ASP A 417 26.35 1.96 28.66
C ASP A 417 26.37 0.44 28.66
N ILE A 418 25.82 -0.18 27.61
CA ILE A 418 25.70 -1.64 27.50
C ILE A 418 26.13 -2.09 26.11
N ASP A 419 26.92 -3.16 26.07
CA ASP A 419 27.32 -3.84 24.84
C ASP A 419 26.69 -5.23 24.81
N LEU A 420 25.67 -5.41 23.98
CA LEU A 420 24.99 -6.70 23.81
C LEU A 420 25.47 -7.37 22.53
N ASN A 421 25.88 -8.63 22.63
CA ASN A 421 26.38 -9.41 21.49
C ASN A 421 25.42 -10.55 21.13
N PHE A 422 24.64 -10.37 20.06
CA PHE A 422 23.71 -11.35 19.51
C PHE A 422 23.42 -11.06 18.04
N SER A 423 23.00 -12.04 17.25
CA SER A 423 22.87 -11.88 15.80
C SER A 423 21.51 -11.33 15.34
N SER A 424 20.45 -11.49 16.13
CA SER A 424 19.09 -11.09 15.77
C SER A 424 18.30 -10.59 16.97
N TRP A 425 17.51 -9.54 16.77
CA TRP A 425 16.55 -9.04 17.76
C TRP A 425 15.37 -9.99 18.03
N THR A 426 15.22 -11.05 17.22
CA THR A 426 14.25 -12.13 17.43
C THR A 426 14.82 -13.32 18.21
N ASP A 427 16.14 -13.35 18.46
CA ASP A 427 16.78 -14.40 19.26
C ASP A 427 16.75 -14.03 20.75
N ILE A 428 15.58 -14.24 21.37
CA ILE A 428 15.35 -13.89 22.77
C ILE A 428 16.32 -14.62 23.71
N ALA A 429 16.72 -15.86 23.38
CA ALA A 429 17.65 -16.62 24.21
C ALA A 429 19.05 -16.00 24.22
N ALA A 430 19.54 -15.56 23.05
CA ALA A 430 20.83 -14.86 22.95
C ALA A 430 20.79 -13.50 23.66
N ILE A 431 19.71 -12.74 23.48
CA ILE A 431 19.52 -11.44 24.16
C ILE A 431 19.53 -11.63 25.67
N LYS A 432 18.74 -12.59 26.18
CA LYS A 432 18.70 -12.94 27.61
C LYS A 432 20.09 -13.28 28.15
N LYS A 433 20.85 -14.09 27.43
CA LYS A 433 22.23 -14.45 27.81
C LYS A 433 23.17 -13.24 27.85
N ALA A 434 23.07 -12.32 26.88
CA ALA A 434 23.89 -11.11 26.85
C ALA A 434 23.57 -10.16 28.03
N LEU A 435 22.30 -10.04 28.41
CA LEU A 435 21.84 -9.19 29.51
C LEU A 435 22.39 -9.63 30.88
N GLN A 436 22.63 -10.94 31.07
CA GLN A 436 23.12 -11.49 32.35
C GLN A 436 24.46 -10.89 32.79
N ALA A 437 25.34 -10.51 31.85
CA ALA A 437 26.61 -9.85 32.16
C ALA A 437 26.44 -8.50 32.86
N TYR A 438 25.26 -7.90 32.75
CA TYR A 438 24.90 -6.60 33.30
C TYR A 438 23.96 -6.72 34.51
N GLY A 439 23.74 -7.92 35.06
CA GLY A 439 22.79 -8.12 36.15
C GLY A 439 21.35 -7.81 35.73
N LEU A 440 21.03 -8.06 34.45
CA LEU A 440 19.70 -7.93 33.87
C LEU A 440 19.22 -9.30 33.40
N ASP A 441 17.91 -9.52 33.41
CA ASP A 441 17.31 -10.76 32.89
C ASP A 441 15.95 -10.51 32.25
N LEU A 442 15.55 -11.44 31.38
CA LEU A 442 14.21 -11.49 30.79
C LEU A 442 13.41 -12.63 31.42
N ARG A 443 12.44 -12.26 32.26
CA ARG A 443 11.52 -13.22 32.89
C ARG A 443 10.29 -13.41 32.03
N GLN A 444 9.94 -14.67 31.77
CA GLN A 444 8.74 -15.00 31.02
C GLN A 444 7.53 -15.00 31.97
N GLU A 445 6.45 -14.34 31.59
CA GLU A 445 5.23 -14.23 32.38
C GLU A 445 3.99 -14.26 31.49
N GLU A 446 2.81 -14.42 32.09
CA GLU A 446 1.52 -14.28 31.41
C GLU A 446 0.88 -12.96 31.83
N ARG A 447 0.66 -12.05 30.87
CA ARG A 447 0.12 -10.71 31.15
C ARG A 447 -0.96 -10.32 30.15
N LEU A 448 -1.78 -9.35 30.55
CA LEU A 448 -2.66 -8.64 29.63
C LEU A 448 -1.83 -7.58 28.90
N VAL A 449 -1.84 -7.62 27.57
CA VAL A 449 -1.16 -6.68 26.70
C VAL A 449 -2.20 -5.96 25.87
N ASP A 450 -2.09 -4.64 25.77
CA ASP A 450 -2.88 -3.85 24.84
C ASP A 450 -2.40 -4.12 23.41
N LYS A 451 -3.31 -4.64 22.57
CA LYS A 451 -3.10 -4.94 21.16
C LYS A 451 -3.95 -4.06 20.29
N PHE A 452 -3.39 -3.64 19.16
CA PHE A 452 -4.12 -2.97 18.10
C PHE A 452 -4.50 -3.99 17.04
N VAL A 453 -5.76 -4.39 17.06
CA VAL A 453 -6.28 -5.49 16.27
C VAL A 453 -7.01 -4.94 15.05
N PHE A 454 -6.61 -5.43 13.88
CA PHE A 454 -7.32 -5.22 12.62
C PHE A 454 -8.08 -6.50 12.26
N THR A 455 -9.40 -6.39 12.14
CA THR A 455 -10.24 -7.53 11.76
C THR A 455 -11.02 -7.19 10.49
N GLU A 456 -10.91 -8.03 9.46
CA GLU A 456 -11.77 -7.93 8.29
C GLU A 456 -13.16 -8.47 8.63
N THR A 457 -14.19 -7.71 8.29
CA THR A 457 -15.55 -8.24 8.17
C THR A 457 -15.78 -8.63 6.71
N ASN A 458 -16.11 -9.91 6.48
CA ASN A 458 -16.58 -10.41 5.18
C ASN A 458 -15.62 -10.17 4.00
N GLY A 459 -14.31 -10.36 4.22
CA GLY A 459 -13.29 -10.49 3.16
C GLY A 459 -12.67 -9.19 2.62
N GLY A 460 -12.97 -8.04 3.23
CA GLY A 460 -12.42 -6.73 2.84
C GLY A 460 -12.96 -6.27 1.50
N SER A 461 -13.74 -5.19 1.46
CA SER A 461 -14.48 -4.75 0.27
C SER A 461 -13.62 -4.03 -0.79
N LEU A 462 -12.45 -4.58 -1.10
CA LEU A 462 -11.73 -4.27 -2.34
C LEU A 462 -11.91 -5.50 -3.25
N VAL A 463 -12.88 -5.40 -4.17
CA VAL A 463 -13.06 -6.39 -5.24
C VAL A 463 -11.70 -6.57 -5.93
N ASP A 464 -11.26 -7.82 -6.12
CA ASP A 464 -9.96 -8.10 -6.76
C ASP A 464 -9.84 -7.33 -8.08
N ASN A 465 -8.86 -6.43 -8.15
CA ASN A 465 -8.63 -5.55 -9.31
C ASN A 465 -8.42 -6.33 -10.61
N ASN A 466 -7.87 -7.54 -10.54
CA ASN A 466 -7.75 -8.41 -11.73
C ASN A 466 -9.12 -8.85 -12.23
N LEU A 467 -10.06 -9.16 -11.33
CA LEU A 467 -11.44 -9.51 -11.71
C LEU A 467 -12.16 -8.33 -12.38
N ILE A 468 -11.90 -7.09 -11.94
CA ILE A 468 -12.46 -5.88 -12.55
C ILE A 468 -11.88 -5.68 -13.97
N ILE A 469 -10.56 -5.78 -14.11
CA ILE A 469 -9.87 -5.62 -15.39
C ILE A 469 -10.35 -6.69 -16.39
N GLU A 470 -10.41 -7.95 -15.95
CA GLU A 470 -10.91 -9.05 -16.77
C GLU A 470 -12.38 -8.87 -17.16
N ALA A 471 -13.24 -8.40 -16.25
CA ALA A 471 -14.64 -8.17 -16.54
C ALA A 471 -14.81 -7.06 -17.60
N LYS A 472 -14.08 -5.95 -17.46
CA LYS A 472 -14.07 -4.85 -18.44
C LYS A 472 -13.53 -5.29 -19.80
N ALA A 473 -12.45 -6.07 -19.83
CA ALA A 473 -11.89 -6.60 -21.06
C ALA A 473 -12.87 -7.57 -21.77
N ARG A 474 -13.53 -8.46 -21.01
CA ARG A 474 -14.56 -9.37 -21.53
C ARG A 474 -15.76 -8.61 -22.12
N ARG A 475 -16.21 -7.54 -21.46
CA ARG A 475 -17.30 -6.68 -21.92
C ARG A 475 -16.97 -6.01 -23.26
N GLU A 476 -15.79 -5.40 -23.36
CA GLU A 476 -15.38 -4.68 -24.56
C GLU A 476 -15.20 -5.62 -25.75
N ALA A 477 -14.62 -6.80 -25.53
CA ALA A 477 -14.50 -7.84 -26.56
C ALA A 477 -15.85 -8.31 -27.13
N GLN A 478 -16.94 -8.17 -26.35
CA GLN A 478 -18.29 -8.63 -26.72
C GLN A 478 -19.24 -7.50 -27.12
N LYS A 479 -18.79 -6.25 -27.19
CA LYS A 479 -19.64 -5.06 -27.42
C LYS A 479 -20.51 -5.16 -28.67
N ASN A 480 -20.00 -5.79 -29.73
CA ASN A 480 -20.68 -5.94 -31.02
C ASN A 480 -21.38 -7.30 -31.18
N MET A 481 -21.37 -8.16 -30.16
CA MET A 481 -22.00 -9.47 -30.23
C MET A 481 -23.53 -9.34 -30.27
N LYS A 482 -24.21 -10.11 -31.13
CA LYS A 482 -25.68 -10.17 -31.16
C LYS A 482 -26.23 -11.04 -30.01
N GLY A 483 -27.53 -10.92 -29.73
CA GLY A 483 -28.20 -11.82 -28.79
C GLY A 483 -28.26 -13.27 -29.32
N PRO A 484 -28.57 -14.25 -28.47
CA PRO A 484 -28.74 -15.64 -28.88
C PRO A 484 -29.94 -15.79 -29.82
N SER A 485 -29.86 -16.75 -30.72
CA SER A 485 -30.99 -17.19 -31.55
C SER A 485 -32.06 -17.89 -30.70
N THR A 486 -33.28 -17.94 -31.23
CA THR A 486 -34.41 -18.66 -30.61
C THR A 486 -34.08 -20.14 -30.38
N GLU A 487 -33.37 -20.77 -31.32
CA GLU A 487 -32.96 -22.16 -31.23
C GLU A 487 -31.95 -22.40 -30.10
N GLU A 488 -30.93 -21.55 -29.97
CA GLU A 488 -29.95 -21.60 -28.88
C GLU A 488 -30.63 -21.48 -27.51
N ASN A 489 -31.57 -20.54 -27.36
CA ASN A 489 -32.36 -20.40 -26.12
C ASN A 489 -33.20 -21.65 -25.83
N ASN A 490 -33.88 -22.22 -26.83
CA ASN A 490 -34.78 -23.36 -26.62
C ASN A 490 -34.04 -24.66 -26.29
N LEU A 491 -32.87 -24.89 -26.88
CA LEU A 491 -32.09 -26.12 -26.66
C LEU A 491 -31.27 -26.07 -25.36
N PHE A 492 -30.93 -24.88 -24.86
CA PHE A 492 -30.01 -24.71 -23.74
C PHE A 492 -30.40 -25.49 -22.46
N PRO A 493 -31.64 -25.41 -21.92
CA PRO A 493 -31.97 -26.09 -20.66
C PRO A 493 -31.79 -27.62 -20.73
N ALA A 494 -32.17 -28.22 -21.86
CA ALA A 494 -32.11 -29.66 -22.07
C ALA A 494 -30.67 -30.16 -22.23
N MET A 495 -29.79 -29.32 -22.79
CA MET A 495 -28.35 -29.60 -22.88
C MET A 495 -27.64 -29.35 -21.56
N ASN A 496 -27.96 -28.25 -20.88
CA ASN A 496 -27.27 -27.81 -19.68
C ASN A 496 -27.50 -28.75 -18.50
N LYS A 497 -28.71 -29.31 -18.33
CA LYS A 497 -29.00 -30.32 -17.30
C LYS A 497 -28.17 -31.60 -17.40
N LYS A 498 -27.59 -31.89 -18.56
CA LYS A 498 -26.72 -33.06 -18.78
C LYS A 498 -25.27 -32.80 -18.35
N LYS A 499 -24.89 -31.55 -18.04
CA LYS A 499 -23.52 -31.20 -17.67
C LYS A 499 -23.21 -31.62 -16.23
N PRO A 500 -21.99 -32.10 -15.94
CA PRO A 500 -21.59 -32.47 -14.58
C PRO A 500 -21.74 -31.33 -13.57
N GLY A 501 -22.35 -31.65 -12.43
CA GLY A 501 -22.57 -30.72 -11.32
C GLY A 501 -23.74 -29.75 -11.50
N VAL A 502 -24.50 -29.85 -12.61
CA VAL A 502 -25.73 -29.08 -12.79
C VAL A 502 -26.89 -29.80 -12.10
N VAL A 503 -27.59 -29.07 -11.23
CA VAL A 503 -28.80 -29.50 -10.53
C VAL A 503 -29.99 -28.74 -11.09
N THR A 504 -31.13 -29.42 -11.31
CA THR A 504 -32.38 -28.81 -11.76
C THR A 504 -33.40 -28.87 -10.63
N LEU A 505 -34.00 -27.74 -10.29
CA LEU A 505 -35.08 -27.62 -9.31
C LEU A 505 -36.45 -27.84 -9.97
N SER A 506 -37.48 -28.06 -9.14
CA SER A 506 -38.86 -28.24 -9.61
C SER A 506 -39.43 -27.01 -10.33
N SER A 507 -38.90 -25.81 -10.03
CA SER A 507 -39.25 -24.57 -10.72
C SER A 507 -38.68 -24.49 -12.15
N GLY A 508 -37.79 -25.40 -12.54
CA GLY A 508 -37.03 -25.33 -13.78
C GLY A 508 -35.72 -24.56 -13.66
N LEU A 509 -35.47 -23.88 -12.53
CA LEU A 509 -34.17 -23.26 -12.23
C LEU A 509 -33.07 -24.33 -12.26
N GLN A 510 -31.97 -24.05 -12.96
CA GLN A 510 -30.78 -24.90 -12.87
C GLN A 510 -29.66 -24.14 -12.19
N TYR A 511 -28.79 -24.84 -11.47
CA TYR A 511 -27.59 -24.22 -10.91
C TYR A 511 -26.43 -25.21 -10.87
N LYS A 512 -25.22 -24.67 -10.77
CA LYS A 512 -24.00 -25.40 -10.53
C LYS A 512 -23.22 -24.71 -9.42
N ILE A 513 -22.82 -25.47 -8.41
CA ILE A 513 -21.99 -24.97 -7.32
C ILE A 513 -20.54 -24.93 -7.83
N ILE A 514 -19.93 -23.74 -7.82
CA ILE A 514 -18.51 -23.56 -8.13
C ILE A 514 -17.69 -23.58 -6.84
N HIS A 515 -18.17 -22.88 -5.83
CA HIS A 515 -17.61 -22.90 -4.48
C HIS A 515 -18.75 -22.93 -3.45
N GLN A 516 -18.64 -23.80 -2.45
CA GLN A 516 -19.63 -23.93 -1.39
C GLN A 516 -19.18 -23.14 -0.17
N GLY A 517 -19.92 -22.06 0.14
CA GLY A 517 -19.73 -21.26 1.34
C GLY A 517 -20.19 -21.98 2.61
N LYS A 518 -19.73 -21.46 3.74
CA LYS A 518 -20.02 -22.01 5.09
C LYS A 518 -20.87 -21.08 5.95
N GLY A 519 -21.28 -19.92 5.44
CA GLY A 519 -22.08 -18.96 6.19
C GLY A 519 -23.58 -19.27 6.20
N ALA A 520 -24.34 -18.42 6.88
CA ALA A 520 -25.79 -18.51 6.96
C ALA A 520 -26.45 -18.37 5.57
N LYS A 521 -27.65 -18.93 5.42
CA LYS A 521 -28.48 -18.73 4.22
C LYS A 521 -29.41 -17.54 4.46
N PRO A 522 -29.57 -16.63 3.48
CA PRO A 522 -30.47 -15.50 3.62
C PRO A 522 -31.94 -15.94 3.55
N THR A 523 -32.79 -15.19 4.23
CA THR A 523 -34.25 -15.26 4.16
C THR A 523 -34.78 -14.26 3.13
N LEU A 524 -36.08 -14.33 2.81
CA LEU A 524 -36.72 -13.47 1.82
C LEU A 524 -36.57 -11.96 2.10
N ASN A 525 -36.48 -11.59 3.38
CA ASN A 525 -36.44 -10.18 3.81
C ASN A 525 -35.01 -9.65 4.00
N ASP A 526 -34.01 -10.52 3.91
CA ASP A 526 -32.63 -10.12 4.13
C ASP A 526 -32.12 -9.27 2.96
N LYS A 527 -31.31 -8.27 3.28
CA LYS A 527 -30.47 -7.59 2.29
C LYS A 527 -29.19 -8.38 2.13
N VAL A 528 -28.75 -8.60 0.91
CA VAL A 528 -27.50 -9.30 0.61
C VAL A 528 -26.61 -8.46 -0.27
N SER A 529 -25.30 -8.62 -0.08
CA SER A 529 -24.28 -8.10 -0.99
C SER A 529 -23.75 -9.24 -1.85
N VAL A 530 -23.69 -9.03 -3.16
CA VAL A 530 -23.25 -10.04 -4.12
C VAL A 530 -22.29 -9.45 -5.14
N ASN A 531 -21.31 -10.24 -5.55
CA ASN A 531 -20.64 -10.05 -6.83
C ASN A 531 -21.35 -10.91 -7.88
N TYR A 532 -21.57 -10.37 -9.07
CA TYR A 532 -22.12 -11.16 -10.17
C TYR A 532 -21.65 -10.71 -11.54
N THR A 533 -21.69 -11.65 -12.49
CA THR A 533 -21.67 -11.38 -13.93
C THR A 533 -22.83 -12.11 -14.58
N ALA A 534 -23.57 -11.40 -15.43
CA ALA A 534 -24.80 -11.88 -16.05
C ALA A 534 -24.65 -11.95 -17.57
N THR A 535 -24.92 -13.12 -18.14
CA THR A 535 -24.76 -13.41 -19.57
C THR A 535 -26.01 -14.06 -20.16
N LEU A 536 -26.16 -13.93 -21.48
CA LEU A 536 -27.10 -14.72 -22.27
C LEU A 536 -26.49 -16.09 -22.59
N VAL A 537 -27.29 -17.03 -23.12
CA VAL A 537 -26.83 -18.41 -23.41
C VAL A 537 -25.68 -18.48 -24.41
N ASN A 538 -25.50 -17.47 -25.26
CA ASN A 538 -24.39 -17.35 -26.19
C ASN A 538 -23.13 -16.72 -25.57
N GLY A 539 -23.14 -16.43 -24.26
CA GLY A 539 -22.02 -15.85 -23.52
C GLY A 539 -21.94 -14.32 -23.55
N LYS A 540 -22.83 -13.63 -24.27
CA LYS A 540 -22.89 -12.17 -24.28
C LYS A 540 -23.23 -11.64 -22.89
N ILE A 541 -22.31 -10.89 -22.28
CA ILE A 541 -22.56 -10.20 -21.01
C ILE A 541 -23.63 -9.13 -21.25
N PHE A 542 -24.57 -8.96 -20.33
CA PHE A 542 -25.51 -7.83 -20.34
C PHE A 542 -25.39 -6.95 -19.09
N ASP A 543 -24.89 -7.50 -17.98
CA ASP A 543 -24.66 -6.79 -16.72
C ASP A 543 -23.55 -7.45 -15.87
N SER A 544 -22.81 -6.67 -15.07
CA SER A 544 -21.78 -7.17 -14.15
C SER A 544 -21.52 -6.16 -13.02
N SER A 545 -21.51 -6.63 -11.77
CA SER A 545 -21.08 -5.79 -10.62
C SER A 545 -19.57 -5.58 -10.62
N LEU A 546 -18.81 -6.55 -11.14
CA LEU A 546 -17.35 -6.48 -11.22
C LEU A 546 -16.91 -5.37 -12.19
N GLU A 547 -17.63 -5.15 -13.30
CA GLU A 547 -17.36 -4.02 -14.21
C GLU A 547 -17.52 -2.66 -13.52
N ARG A 548 -18.45 -2.56 -12.56
CA ARG A 548 -18.68 -1.35 -11.76
C ARG A 548 -17.65 -1.16 -10.65
N GLY A 549 -16.88 -2.18 -10.33
CA GLY A 549 -15.89 -2.16 -9.23
C GLY A 549 -16.50 -2.16 -7.83
N ILE A 550 -17.83 -2.31 -7.70
CA ILE A 550 -18.53 -2.32 -6.43
C ILE A 550 -19.54 -3.48 -6.37
N PRO A 551 -19.63 -4.22 -5.24
CA PRO A 551 -20.66 -5.23 -5.05
C PRO A 551 -22.08 -4.67 -5.19
N TYR A 552 -23.01 -5.52 -5.61
CA TYR A 552 -24.42 -5.15 -5.74
C TYR A 552 -25.22 -5.55 -4.49
N VAL A 553 -26.03 -4.63 -3.98
CA VAL A 553 -26.88 -4.85 -2.81
C VAL A 553 -28.34 -5.00 -3.22
N ILE A 554 -28.99 -6.07 -2.79
CA ILE A 554 -30.40 -6.35 -3.08
C ILE A 554 -31.11 -6.97 -1.88
N THR A 555 -32.41 -6.69 -1.71
CA THR A 555 -33.27 -7.47 -0.80
C THR A 555 -33.68 -8.75 -1.51
N VAL A 556 -33.52 -9.93 -0.90
CA VAL A 556 -33.70 -11.22 -1.59
C VAL A 556 -35.04 -11.32 -2.33
N GLY A 557 -36.15 -10.95 -1.69
CA GLY A 557 -37.48 -10.99 -2.29
C GLY A 557 -37.79 -9.90 -3.34
N ALA A 558 -36.89 -8.94 -3.57
CA ALA A 558 -37.07 -7.87 -4.55
C ALA A 558 -36.42 -8.19 -5.91
N GLY A 559 -35.67 -9.29 -6.02
CA GLY A 559 -35.07 -9.74 -7.27
C GLY A 559 -36.04 -10.47 -8.21
N ILE A 560 -35.54 -10.88 -9.37
CA ILE A 560 -36.27 -11.84 -10.22
C ILE A 560 -36.50 -13.16 -9.48
N LYS A 561 -37.54 -13.91 -9.83
CA LYS A 561 -37.95 -15.13 -9.13
C LYS A 561 -36.80 -16.13 -8.99
N GLY A 562 -35.99 -16.29 -10.04
CA GLY A 562 -34.83 -17.18 -10.02
C GLY A 562 -33.73 -16.75 -9.03
N TRP A 563 -33.51 -15.45 -8.84
CA TRP A 563 -32.59 -14.94 -7.80
C TRP A 563 -33.15 -15.22 -6.40
N THR A 564 -34.45 -14.98 -6.20
CA THR A 564 -35.12 -15.22 -4.92
C THR A 564 -34.97 -16.68 -4.49
N GLU A 565 -35.16 -17.62 -5.41
CA GLU A 565 -35.00 -19.05 -5.15
C GLU A 565 -33.53 -19.43 -4.94
N ALA A 566 -32.61 -19.00 -5.82
CA ALA A 566 -31.19 -19.35 -5.72
C ALA A 566 -30.54 -18.83 -4.43
N LEU A 567 -30.76 -17.55 -4.08
CA LEU A 567 -30.10 -16.92 -2.94
C LEU A 567 -30.48 -17.59 -1.61
N GLN A 568 -31.73 -18.01 -1.44
CA GLN A 568 -32.17 -18.73 -0.23
C GLN A 568 -31.55 -20.14 -0.10
N LEU A 569 -31.02 -20.69 -1.20
CA LEU A 569 -30.29 -21.97 -1.18
C LEU A 569 -28.79 -21.79 -0.97
N MET A 570 -28.24 -20.62 -1.32
CA MET A 570 -26.83 -20.28 -1.19
C MET A 570 -26.45 -19.93 0.25
N SER A 571 -25.41 -20.58 0.76
CA SER A 571 -24.74 -20.15 1.99
C SER A 571 -23.87 -18.94 1.71
N VAL A 572 -23.78 -17.97 2.62
CA VAL A 572 -22.80 -16.87 2.52
C VAL A 572 -21.39 -17.44 2.30
N GLY A 573 -20.67 -16.80 1.37
CA GLY A 573 -19.39 -17.24 0.82
C GLY A 573 -19.49 -18.18 -0.38
N SER A 574 -20.70 -18.59 -0.81
CA SER A 574 -20.84 -19.49 -1.96
C SER A 574 -20.68 -18.75 -3.29
N LYS A 575 -20.13 -19.44 -4.27
CA LYS A 575 -20.10 -19.01 -5.68
C LYS A 575 -20.80 -20.03 -6.55
N TRP A 576 -21.89 -19.62 -7.20
CA TRP A 576 -22.75 -20.49 -8.02
C TRP A 576 -22.85 -19.94 -9.43
N ILE A 577 -23.04 -20.82 -10.42
CA ILE A 577 -23.61 -20.44 -11.70
C ILE A 577 -25.08 -20.82 -11.66
N VAL A 578 -25.96 -19.87 -11.91
CA VAL A 578 -27.41 -20.01 -11.88
C VAL A 578 -27.96 -19.76 -13.28
N TYR A 579 -28.73 -20.71 -13.80
CA TYR A 579 -29.35 -20.66 -15.12
C TYR A 579 -30.85 -20.48 -14.93
N ILE A 580 -31.36 -19.31 -15.29
CA ILE A 580 -32.70 -18.85 -14.97
C ILE A 580 -33.54 -18.87 -16.25
N PRO A 581 -34.53 -19.78 -16.34
CA PRO A 581 -35.51 -19.78 -17.43
C PRO A 581 -36.32 -18.48 -17.49
N ALA A 582 -36.86 -18.17 -18.66
CA ALA A 582 -37.48 -16.87 -18.93
C ALA A 582 -38.65 -16.53 -17.98
N ASP A 583 -39.45 -17.52 -17.60
CA ASP A 583 -40.58 -17.41 -16.66
C ASP A 583 -40.16 -17.11 -15.21
N LEU A 584 -38.92 -17.44 -14.85
CA LEU A 584 -38.28 -17.06 -13.58
C LEU A 584 -37.45 -15.76 -13.69
N ALA A 585 -37.37 -15.17 -14.89
CA ALA A 585 -36.64 -13.94 -15.20
C ALA A 585 -37.60 -12.82 -15.67
N TYR A 586 -37.46 -12.35 -16.92
CA TYR A 586 -38.22 -11.22 -17.48
C TYR A 586 -39.32 -11.62 -18.49
N GLY A 587 -39.46 -12.91 -18.81
CA GLY A 587 -40.48 -13.44 -19.72
C GLY A 587 -40.50 -12.77 -21.11
N GLY A 588 -41.69 -12.70 -21.72
CA GLY A 588 -41.91 -12.07 -23.02
C GLY A 588 -41.89 -10.53 -23.00
N SER A 589 -41.85 -9.92 -21.82
CA SER A 589 -42.00 -8.47 -21.61
C SER A 589 -40.69 -7.79 -21.18
N SER A 590 -39.53 -8.28 -21.67
CA SER A 590 -38.25 -7.63 -21.39
C SER A 590 -38.24 -6.18 -21.88
N ASN A 591 -38.22 -5.23 -20.95
CA ASN A 591 -38.22 -3.78 -21.20
C ASN A 591 -36.81 -3.18 -21.39
N SER A 592 -35.76 -4.01 -21.38
CA SER A 592 -34.40 -3.53 -21.61
C SER A 592 -33.96 -3.90 -23.02
N GLY A 593 -33.53 -2.92 -23.82
CA GLY A 593 -32.95 -3.17 -25.15
C GLY A 593 -31.69 -4.06 -25.16
N LYS A 594 -31.24 -4.51 -23.98
CA LYS A 594 -30.07 -5.38 -23.77
C LYS A 594 -30.43 -6.86 -23.66
N ILE A 595 -31.68 -7.20 -23.31
CA ILE A 595 -32.13 -8.58 -23.07
C ILE A 595 -33.30 -8.89 -24.02
N PRO A 596 -33.13 -9.79 -25.00
CA PRO A 596 -34.24 -10.19 -25.87
C PRO A 596 -35.41 -10.84 -25.10
N PRO A 597 -36.65 -10.72 -25.59
CA PRO A 597 -37.80 -11.44 -25.02
C PRO A 597 -37.55 -12.95 -24.92
N ASN A 598 -38.09 -13.58 -23.86
CA ASN A 598 -37.96 -15.02 -23.60
C ASN A 598 -36.51 -15.54 -23.47
N SER A 599 -35.57 -14.68 -23.11
CA SER A 599 -34.17 -15.10 -22.89
C SER A 599 -34.00 -15.89 -21.59
N ILE A 600 -33.16 -16.92 -21.66
CA ILE A 600 -32.58 -17.55 -20.47
C ILE A 600 -31.38 -16.71 -20.01
N LEU A 601 -31.30 -16.47 -18.71
CA LEU A 601 -30.22 -15.69 -18.11
C LEU A 601 -29.28 -16.61 -17.35
N ILE A 602 -27.98 -16.38 -17.51
CA ILE A 602 -26.94 -17.10 -16.78
C ILE A 602 -26.25 -16.11 -15.85
N PHE A 603 -26.28 -16.38 -14.55
CA PHE A 603 -25.62 -15.57 -13.55
C PHE A 603 -24.51 -16.38 -12.88
N GLU A 604 -23.29 -15.87 -12.92
CA GLU A 604 -22.26 -16.28 -11.99
C GLU A 604 -22.40 -15.37 -10.76
N ILE A 605 -22.85 -15.91 -9.63
CA ILE A 605 -23.16 -15.17 -8.41
C ILE A 605 -22.22 -15.64 -7.31
N GLU A 606 -21.57 -14.68 -6.67
CA GLU A 606 -20.84 -14.86 -5.41
C GLU A 606 -21.59 -14.12 -4.30
N LEU A 607 -22.12 -14.88 -3.34
CA LEU A 607 -22.85 -14.32 -2.20
C LEU A 607 -21.86 -13.92 -1.12
N LEU A 608 -21.61 -12.62 -0.99
CA LEU A 608 -20.57 -12.08 -0.11
C LEU A 608 -21.04 -12.01 1.35
N GLN A 609 -22.23 -11.47 1.58
CA GLN A 609 -22.77 -11.30 2.94
C GLN A 609 -24.29 -11.09 2.97
N ILE A 610 -24.86 -11.26 4.16
CA ILE A 610 -26.17 -10.75 4.56
C ILE A 610 -25.92 -9.44 5.33
N ILE A 611 -26.49 -8.35 4.84
CA ILE A 611 -26.42 -7.02 5.43
C ILE A 611 -27.51 -6.93 6.51
N LYS A 612 -27.09 -6.66 7.75
CA LYS A 612 -27.98 -6.45 8.89
C LYS A 612 -28.40 -5.00 9.03
#